data_AF-A0A7J2X2Y7-F1
#
_entry.id   AF-A0A7J2X2Y7-F1
#
_cell.length_a   1.000
_cell.length_b   1.000
_cell.length_c   1.000
_cell.angle_alpha   90.00
_cell.angle_beta   90.00
_cell.angle_gamma   90.00
#
_symmetry.space_group_name_H-M   'P 1'
#
loop_
_entity.id
_entity.type
_entity.pdbx_description
1 polymer ?
#
loop_
_entity_poly.entity_id
_entity_poly.type
_entity_poly.pdbx_seq_one_letter_code
_entity_poly.pdbx_strand_id
1 'polypeptide(L)'
;MYPIWFVLLGIIIYLIAYFGYGKYYDRTVWQPDPSKPTPAHMFMDGIQYFPVSRYVLYGFQFKGIAGLGPIFGPFIALFYGWVPALIWILLGNFFIGWIHDYSSLMTAVRNEGKTMGPLTYEIISPRARSVLMGFLLFYLILITSVFVLLCSMFFNSYPASVPAMICLIIGGIISGLLLYKAKQGVTVSTIVGLIITAIG
;
A
#
# COMPACT_ATOMS: atom_id res chain seq x y z
N MET A 1 -15.46 -26.50 -7.70
CA MET A 1 -15.42 -25.13 -8.24
C MET A 1 -13.97 -24.70 -8.32
N TYR A 2 -13.43 -24.41 -9.50
CA TYR A 2 -12.03 -24.02 -9.63
C TYR A 2 -11.80 -22.60 -9.10
N PRO A 3 -10.70 -22.33 -8.36
CA PRO A 3 -10.39 -21.00 -7.82
C PRO A 3 -10.37 -19.89 -8.88
N ILE A 4 -10.06 -20.24 -10.13
CA ILE A 4 -10.00 -19.33 -11.27
C ILE A 4 -11.30 -18.55 -11.49
N TRP A 5 -12.47 -19.16 -11.21
CA TRP A 5 -13.76 -18.50 -11.41
C TRP A 5 -13.96 -17.32 -10.45
N PHE A 6 -13.46 -17.41 -9.23
CA PHE A 6 -13.52 -16.32 -8.26
C PHE A 6 -12.56 -15.18 -8.63
N VAL A 7 -11.39 -15.52 -9.15
CA VAL A 7 -10.43 -14.53 -9.65
C VAL A 7 -11.03 -13.76 -10.82
N LEU A 8 -11.63 -14.46 -11.78
CA LEU A 8 -12.31 -13.84 -12.91
C LEU A 8 -13.48 -12.96 -12.47
N LEU A 9 -14.30 -13.43 -11.53
CA LEU A 9 -15.38 -12.65 -10.95
C LEU A 9 -14.87 -11.36 -10.29
N GLY A 10 -13.80 -11.46 -9.50
CA GLY A 10 -13.16 -10.30 -8.86
C GLY A 10 -12.63 -9.29 -9.89
N ILE A 11 -11.96 -9.77 -10.95
CA ILE A 11 -11.49 -8.91 -12.04
C ILE A 11 -12.65 -8.16 -12.69
N ILE A 12 -13.75 -8.85 -13.01
CA ILE A 12 -14.93 -8.23 -13.63
C ILE A 12 -15.54 -7.17 -12.70
N ILE A 13 -15.71 -7.49 -11.41
CA ILE A 13 -16.27 -6.55 -10.42
C ILE A 13 -15.38 -5.31 -10.30
N TYR A 14 -14.05 -5.47 -10.23
CA TYR A 14 -13.14 -4.34 -10.12
C TYR A 14 -12.98 -3.54 -11.41
N LEU A 15 -13.16 -4.16 -12.59
CA LEU A 15 -13.27 -3.42 -13.85
C LEU A 15 -14.52 -2.53 -13.86
N ILE A 16 -15.66 -3.07 -13.42
CA ILE A 16 -16.90 -2.29 -13.28
C ILE A 16 -16.70 -1.18 -12.24
N ALA A 17 -16.05 -1.49 -11.11
CA ALA A 17 -15.72 -0.50 -10.09
C ALA A 17 -14.88 0.64 -10.67
N TYR A 18 -13.81 0.32 -11.41
CA TYR A 18 -12.89 1.31 -11.97
C TYR A 18 -13.55 2.18 -13.04
N PHE A 19 -14.19 1.57 -14.04
CA PHE A 19 -14.75 2.30 -15.17
C PHE A 19 -16.09 2.98 -14.86
N GLY A 20 -16.89 2.41 -13.96
CA GLY A 20 -18.14 3.00 -13.50
C GLY A 20 -17.89 3.96 -12.34
N TYR A 21 -17.75 3.39 -11.13
CA TYR A 21 -17.78 4.18 -9.90
C TYR A 21 -16.52 5.04 -9.70
N GLY A 22 -15.34 4.46 -9.93
CA GLY A 22 -14.03 5.11 -9.84
C GLY A 22 -13.95 6.33 -10.74
N LYS A 23 -14.19 6.14 -12.03
CA LYS A 23 -14.17 7.23 -13.02
C LYS A 23 -15.25 8.29 -12.77
N TYR A 24 -16.44 7.89 -12.31
CA TYR A 24 -17.49 8.83 -11.93
C TYR A 24 -17.05 9.70 -10.74
N TYR A 25 -16.56 9.09 -9.67
CA TYR A 25 -16.13 9.78 -8.45
C TYR A 25 -14.93 10.69 -8.72
N ASP A 26 -13.95 10.20 -9.48
CA ASP A 26 -12.81 10.97 -9.94
C ASP A 26 -13.22 12.25 -10.67
N ARG A 27 -14.14 12.14 -11.64
CA ARG A 27 -14.59 13.29 -12.45
C ARG A 27 -15.60 14.19 -11.77
N THR A 28 -16.37 13.69 -10.81
CA THR A 28 -17.48 14.46 -10.21
C THR A 28 -17.06 15.10 -8.89
N VAL A 29 -16.37 14.34 -8.03
CA VAL A 29 -16.02 14.77 -6.67
C VAL A 29 -14.66 15.43 -6.65
N TRP A 30 -13.63 14.74 -7.14
CA TRP A 30 -12.27 15.24 -7.04
C TRP A 30 -11.91 16.17 -8.20
N GLN A 31 -12.33 15.90 -9.43
CA GLN A 31 -12.01 16.73 -10.60
C GLN A 31 -10.50 17.05 -10.68
N PRO A 32 -9.62 16.03 -10.75
CA PRO A 32 -8.18 16.27 -10.85
C PRO A 32 -7.85 17.01 -12.15
N ASP A 33 -6.95 17.98 -12.05
CA ASP A 33 -6.49 18.79 -13.17
C ASP A 33 -5.08 18.35 -13.58
N PRO A 34 -4.90 17.71 -14.75
CA PRO A 34 -3.59 17.25 -15.22
C PRO A 34 -2.59 18.38 -15.48
N SER A 35 -3.05 19.63 -15.61
CA SER A 35 -2.18 20.78 -15.85
C SER A 35 -1.51 21.32 -14.58
N LYS A 36 -2.00 20.93 -13.39
CA LYS A 36 -1.43 21.38 -12.12
C LYS A 36 -0.21 20.55 -11.73
N PRO A 37 0.95 21.18 -11.46
CA PRO A 37 2.11 20.45 -11.00
C PRO A 37 1.85 19.86 -9.61
N THR A 38 2.29 18.62 -9.40
CA THR A 38 2.18 17.97 -8.09
C THR A 38 3.24 18.53 -7.12
N PRO A 39 3.04 18.41 -5.79
CA PRO A 39 4.03 18.83 -4.79
C PRO A 39 5.43 18.23 -5.03
N ALA A 40 5.49 17.01 -5.56
CA ALA A 40 6.72 16.35 -5.95
C ALA A 40 7.53 17.10 -7.03
N HIS A 41 6.89 17.95 -7.83
CA HIS A 41 7.55 18.81 -8.82
C HIS A 41 7.74 20.24 -8.32
N MET A 42 6.85 20.75 -7.46
CA MET A 42 6.93 22.13 -6.95
C MET A 42 7.99 22.30 -5.86
N PHE A 43 8.12 21.32 -4.96
CA PHE A 43 9.00 21.40 -3.80
C PHE A 43 10.23 20.50 -3.90
N MET A 44 10.72 20.22 -5.13
CA MET A 44 11.82 19.28 -5.38
C MET A 44 13.04 19.54 -4.49
N ASP A 45 13.22 18.71 -3.47
CA ASP A 45 14.34 18.76 -2.52
C ASP A 45 15.26 17.54 -2.64
N GLY A 46 14.85 16.54 -3.42
CA GLY A 46 15.59 15.28 -3.61
C GLY A 46 15.53 14.34 -2.41
N ILE A 47 14.78 14.66 -1.36
CA ILE A 47 14.65 13.88 -0.13
C ILE A 47 13.18 13.53 0.14
N GLN A 48 12.31 14.53 0.33
CA GLN A 48 10.89 14.35 0.60
C GLN A 48 10.05 14.48 -0.67
N TYR A 49 10.46 15.37 -1.58
CA TYR A 49 9.78 15.67 -2.82
C TYR A 49 10.73 15.42 -3.99
N PHE A 50 10.45 14.35 -4.73
CA PHE A 50 11.14 14.05 -5.97
C PHE A 50 10.19 13.33 -6.93
N PRO A 51 10.28 13.59 -8.24
CA PRO A 51 9.44 12.93 -9.22
C PRO A 51 9.86 11.46 -9.35
N VAL A 52 8.90 10.57 -9.30
CA VAL A 52 9.11 9.11 -9.45
C VAL A 52 8.22 8.58 -10.56
N SER A 53 8.70 7.53 -11.23
CA SER A 53 7.90 6.88 -12.27
C SER A 53 6.62 6.28 -11.69
N ARG A 54 5.54 6.26 -12.48
CA ARG A 54 4.24 5.70 -12.08
C ARG A 54 4.33 4.24 -11.61
N TYR A 55 5.27 3.47 -12.15
CA TYR A 55 5.47 2.07 -11.78
C TYR A 55 6.08 1.92 -10.39
N VAL A 56 7.04 2.80 -10.05
CA VAL A 56 7.62 2.85 -8.71
C VAL A 56 6.59 3.36 -7.70
N LEU A 57 5.81 4.38 -8.08
CA LEU A 57 4.72 4.91 -7.24
C LEU A 57 3.64 3.86 -6.95
N TYR A 58 3.25 3.08 -7.97
CA TYR A 58 2.35 1.94 -7.78
C TYR A 58 2.93 0.93 -6.80
N GLY A 59 4.22 0.62 -6.89
CA GLY A 59 4.90 -0.26 -5.93
C GLY A 59 4.87 0.28 -4.49
N PHE A 60 5.03 1.60 -4.29
CA PHE A 60 4.91 2.22 -2.98
C PHE A 60 3.50 2.07 -2.39
N GLN A 61 2.46 2.35 -3.19
CA GLN A 61 1.07 2.17 -2.76
C GLN A 61 0.76 0.69 -2.50
N PHE A 62 1.17 -0.19 -3.41
CA PHE A 62 0.95 -1.62 -3.29
C PHE A 62 1.58 -2.18 -2.01
N LYS A 63 2.82 -1.83 -1.71
CA LYS A 63 3.48 -2.21 -0.44
C LYS A 63 2.76 -1.66 0.78
N GLY A 64 2.20 -0.44 0.69
CA GLY A 64 1.44 0.17 1.77
C GLY A 64 0.16 -0.61 2.14
N ILE A 65 -0.46 -1.28 1.15
CA ILE A 65 -1.67 -2.09 1.35
C ILE A 65 -1.32 -3.57 1.57
N ALA A 66 -0.26 -4.06 0.92
CA ALA A 66 0.24 -5.43 0.99
C ALA A 66 0.95 -5.69 2.33
N GLY A 67 0.15 -5.72 3.40
CA GLY A 67 0.56 -6.17 4.73
C GLY A 67 0.02 -7.57 5.06
N LEU A 68 0.11 -7.93 6.34
CA LEU A 68 -0.51 -9.16 6.85
C LEU A 68 -2.05 -9.09 6.82
N GLY A 69 -2.65 -7.90 6.68
CA GLY A 69 -4.11 -7.72 6.57
C GLY A 69 -4.75 -8.49 5.42
N PRO A 70 -4.29 -8.33 4.16
CA PRO A 70 -4.73 -9.15 3.02
C PRO A 70 -4.52 -10.66 3.16
N ILE A 71 -3.67 -11.13 4.06
CA ILE A 71 -3.43 -12.57 4.30
C ILE A 71 -4.32 -13.07 5.44
N PHE A 72 -4.31 -12.38 6.57
CA PHE A 72 -5.05 -12.76 7.77
C PHE A 72 -6.55 -12.47 7.67
N GLY A 73 -6.96 -11.42 6.97
CA GLY A 73 -8.37 -11.08 6.76
C GLY A 73 -9.15 -12.22 6.12
N PRO A 74 -8.71 -12.73 4.95
CA PRO A 74 -9.31 -13.92 4.35
C PRO A 74 -9.18 -15.16 5.24
N PHE A 75 -8.04 -15.35 5.91
CA PHE A 75 -7.84 -16.50 6.81
C PHE A 75 -8.86 -16.53 7.95
N ILE A 76 -9.11 -15.39 8.59
CA ILE A 76 -10.13 -15.27 9.64
C ILE A 76 -11.52 -15.43 9.04
N ALA A 77 -11.77 -14.83 7.87
CA ALA A 77 -13.07 -14.91 7.23
C ALA A 77 -13.40 -16.34 6.76
N LEU A 78 -12.41 -17.20 6.51
CA LEU A 78 -12.62 -18.62 6.24
C LEU A 78 -13.28 -19.36 7.41
N PHE A 79 -13.12 -18.92 8.66
CA PHE A 79 -13.86 -19.49 9.79
C PHE A 79 -15.38 -19.29 9.67
N TYR A 80 -15.81 -18.27 8.93
CA TYR A 80 -17.21 -17.97 8.64
C TYR A 80 -17.65 -18.53 7.28
N GLY A 81 -16.76 -19.26 6.58
CA GLY A 81 -16.97 -19.79 5.24
C GLY A 81 -16.37 -18.90 4.15
N TRP A 82 -16.07 -19.53 3.02
CA TRP A 82 -15.38 -18.89 1.90
C TRP A 82 -16.25 -17.86 1.16
N VAL A 83 -17.58 -18.01 1.14
CA VAL A 83 -18.49 -17.04 0.49
C VAL A 83 -18.53 -15.72 1.27
N PRO A 84 -18.77 -15.69 2.60
CA PRO A 84 -18.69 -14.45 3.37
C PRO A 84 -17.34 -13.75 3.26
N ALA A 85 -16.25 -14.51 3.25
CA ALA A 85 -14.91 -13.96 3.03
C ALA A 85 -14.78 -13.23 1.69
N LEU A 86 -15.28 -13.84 0.61
CA LEU A 86 -15.24 -13.26 -0.72
C LEU A 86 -16.09 -11.99 -0.80
N ILE A 87 -17.31 -12.02 -0.24
CA ILE A 87 -18.22 -10.85 -0.20
C ILE A 87 -17.57 -9.71 0.57
N TRP A 88 -16.98 -9.99 1.74
CA TRP A 88 -16.30 -8.99 2.55
C TRP A 88 -15.18 -8.28 1.79
N ILE A 89 -14.31 -9.04 1.13
CA ILE A 89 -13.17 -8.49 0.38
C ILE A 89 -13.67 -7.66 -0.80
N LEU A 90 -14.62 -8.18 -1.58
CA LEU A 90 -15.12 -7.52 -2.78
C LEU A 90 -15.91 -6.26 -2.42
N LEU A 91 -16.90 -6.36 -1.54
CA LEU A 91 -17.76 -5.22 -1.21
C LEU A 91 -17.03 -4.18 -0.34
N GLY A 92 -16.25 -4.62 0.65
CA GLY A 92 -15.51 -3.71 1.54
C GLY A 92 -14.56 -2.81 0.76
N ASN A 93 -13.79 -3.41 -0.17
CA ASN A 93 -12.93 -2.63 -1.04
C ASN A 93 -13.73 -1.77 -2.04
N PHE A 94 -14.79 -2.33 -2.65
CA PHE A 94 -15.59 -1.63 -3.67
C PHE A 94 -16.24 -0.34 -3.14
N PHE A 95 -16.75 -0.35 -1.91
CA PHE A 95 -17.46 0.80 -1.35
C PHE A 95 -16.57 1.76 -0.55
N ILE A 96 -15.58 1.26 0.18
CA ILE A 96 -14.83 2.07 1.14
C ILE A 96 -13.35 2.13 0.79
N GLY A 97 -12.73 0.98 0.50
CA GLY A 97 -11.27 0.85 0.41
C GLY A 97 -10.63 1.82 -0.59
N TRP A 98 -10.96 1.70 -1.88
CA TRP A 98 -10.31 2.54 -2.89
C TRP A 98 -10.68 4.02 -2.77
N ILE A 99 -11.89 4.34 -2.29
CA ILE A 99 -12.35 5.74 -2.12
C ILE A 99 -11.56 6.41 -1.01
N HIS A 100 -11.41 5.73 0.12
CA HIS A 100 -10.67 6.23 1.26
C HIS A 100 -9.24 6.55 0.82
N ASP A 101 -8.54 5.59 0.22
CA ASP A 101 -7.15 5.77 -0.20
C ASP A 101 -6.99 6.87 -1.26
N TYR A 102 -7.89 6.90 -2.27
CA TYR A 102 -7.85 7.93 -3.30
C TYR A 102 -8.13 9.32 -2.74
N SER A 103 -9.13 9.44 -1.86
CA SER A 103 -9.52 10.71 -1.23
C SER A 103 -8.43 11.22 -0.29
N SER A 104 -7.84 10.33 0.50
CA SER A 104 -6.70 10.64 1.36
C SER A 104 -5.50 11.15 0.57
N LEU A 105 -5.16 10.47 -0.53
CA LEU A 105 -4.06 10.86 -1.40
C LEU A 105 -4.33 12.21 -2.08
N MET A 106 -5.53 12.41 -2.63
CA MET A 106 -5.87 13.66 -3.30
C MET A 106 -5.92 14.85 -2.34
N THR A 107 -6.37 14.63 -1.10
CA THR A 107 -6.31 15.64 -0.03
C THR A 107 -4.87 16.02 0.27
N ALA A 108 -3.96 15.05 0.41
CA ALA A 108 -2.55 15.32 0.64
C ALA A 108 -1.91 16.09 -0.54
N VAL A 109 -2.14 15.66 -1.78
CA VAL A 109 -1.60 16.32 -2.99
C VAL A 109 -2.06 17.78 -3.10
N ARG A 110 -3.29 18.08 -2.71
CA ARG A 110 -3.84 19.45 -2.71
C ARG A 110 -3.30 20.34 -1.60
N ASN A 111 -2.81 19.74 -0.53
CA ASN A 111 -2.23 20.44 0.61
C ASN A 111 -0.73 20.18 0.68
N GLU A 112 -0.05 20.40 -0.45
CA GLU A 112 1.42 20.41 -0.54
C GLU A 112 2.10 19.07 -0.21
N GLY A 113 1.38 17.96 -0.16
CA GLY A 113 1.92 16.65 0.22
C GLY A 113 2.07 16.46 1.73
N LYS A 114 1.44 17.31 2.55
CA LYS A 114 1.46 17.18 4.01
C LYS A 114 0.89 15.85 4.48
N THR A 115 1.45 15.32 5.58
CA THR A 115 0.92 14.12 6.24
C THR A 115 -0.42 14.42 6.93
N MET A 116 -1.18 13.37 7.26
CA MET A 116 -2.52 13.53 7.86
C MET A 116 -2.51 14.26 9.21
N GLY A 117 -1.40 14.25 9.94
CA GLY A 117 -1.29 14.94 11.23
C GLY A 117 -1.43 16.46 11.11
N PRO A 118 -0.53 17.16 10.39
CA PRO A 118 -0.67 18.57 10.07
C PRO A 118 -2.01 18.92 9.42
N LEU A 119 -2.49 18.11 8.47
CA LEU A 119 -3.79 18.34 7.81
C LEU A 119 -4.95 18.36 8.78
N THR A 120 -4.98 17.44 9.74
CA THR A 120 -6.02 17.37 10.76
C THR A 120 -6.03 18.61 11.66
N TYR A 121 -4.85 19.18 11.92
CA TYR A 121 -4.73 20.44 12.68
C TYR A 121 -5.25 21.63 11.90
N GLU A 122 -4.89 21.73 10.62
CA GLU A 122 -5.26 22.85 9.75
C GLU A 122 -6.76 22.82 9.37
N ILE A 123 -7.32 21.64 9.14
CA ILE A 123 -8.69 21.47 8.61
C ILE A 123 -9.74 21.27 9.72
N ILE A 124 -9.40 20.54 10.80
CA ILE A 124 -10.38 20.14 11.83
C ILE A 124 -10.18 20.90 13.13
N SER A 125 -9.14 20.56 13.90
CA SER A 125 -8.79 21.28 15.14
C SER A 125 -7.50 20.74 15.76
N PRO A 126 -6.85 21.52 16.66
CA PRO A 126 -5.72 21.04 17.44
C PRO A 126 -6.03 19.80 18.27
N ARG A 127 -7.24 19.73 18.87
CA ARG A 127 -7.68 18.58 19.66
C ARG A 127 -7.82 17.33 18.79
N ALA A 128 -8.40 17.45 17.60
CA ALA A 128 -8.53 16.35 16.66
C ALA A 128 -7.17 15.80 16.23
N ARG A 129 -6.17 16.67 16.01
CA ARG A 129 -4.79 16.22 15.73
C ARG A 129 -4.23 15.41 16.89
N SER A 130 -4.35 15.88 18.14
CA SER A 130 -3.82 15.14 19.29
C SER A 130 -4.47 13.77 19.46
N VAL A 131 -5.79 13.68 19.29
CA VAL A 131 -6.51 12.40 19.33
C VAL A 131 -6.06 11.48 18.19
N LEU A 132 -5.93 11.99 16.97
CA LEU A 132 -5.43 11.23 15.82
C LEU A 132 -4.00 10.74 16.05
N MET A 133 -3.10 11.59 16.54
CA MET A 133 -1.71 11.19 16.83
C MET A 133 -1.65 10.12 17.91
N GLY A 134 -2.47 10.25 18.98
CA GLY A 134 -2.59 9.23 20.01
C GLY A 134 -3.07 7.90 19.44
N PHE A 135 -4.16 7.93 18.67
CA PHE A 135 -4.70 6.75 17.99
C PHE A 135 -3.66 6.10 17.06
N LEU A 136 -2.98 6.88 16.22
CA LEU A 136 -1.95 6.37 15.31
C LEU A 136 -0.77 5.76 16.07
N LEU A 137 -0.35 6.36 17.18
CA LEU A 137 0.71 5.79 18.02
C LEU A 137 0.30 4.42 18.58
N PHE A 138 -0.87 4.33 19.21
CA PHE A 138 -1.37 3.06 19.76
C PHE A 138 -1.58 2.01 18.67
N TYR A 139 -2.11 2.43 17.51
CA TYR A 139 -2.31 1.55 16.37
C TYR A 139 -0.99 1.03 15.81
N LEU A 140 0.03 1.89 15.68
CA LEU A 140 1.37 1.48 15.24
C LEU A 140 2.02 0.50 16.22
N ILE A 141 1.89 0.72 17.52
CA ILE A 141 2.38 -0.23 18.54
C ILE A 141 1.68 -1.58 18.37
N LEU A 142 0.34 -1.58 18.28
CA LEU A 142 -0.46 -2.79 18.15
C LEU A 142 -0.08 -3.57 16.87
N ILE A 143 -0.05 -2.90 15.72
CA ILE A 143 0.24 -3.56 14.45
C ILE A 143 1.67 -4.08 14.42
N THR A 144 2.66 -3.34 14.94
CA THR A 144 4.03 -3.83 15.07
C THR A 144 4.11 -5.06 15.98
N SER A 145 3.43 -5.06 17.13
CA SER A 145 3.38 -6.23 18.02
C SER A 145 2.79 -7.47 17.34
N VAL A 146 1.68 -7.31 16.61
CA VAL A 146 1.05 -8.41 15.86
C VAL A 146 1.97 -8.92 14.75
N PHE A 147 2.66 -8.03 14.02
CA PHE A 147 3.61 -8.44 12.98
C PHE A 147 4.79 -9.23 13.57
N VAL A 148 5.36 -8.78 14.70
CA VAL A 148 6.45 -9.48 15.38
C VAL A 148 5.99 -10.86 15.86
N LEU A 149 4.81 -10.95 16.47
CA LEU A 149 4.23 -12.21 16.92
C LEU A 149 4.10 -13.20 15.75
N LEU A 150 3.55 -12.74 14.63
CA LEU A 150 3.34 -13.58 13.45
C LEU A 150 4.66 -14.01 12.81
N CYS A 151 5.62 -13.10 12.64
CA CYS A 151 6.96 -13.44 12.16
C CYS A 151 7.62 -14.49 13.07
N SER A 152 7.49 -14.35 14.39
CA SER A 152 8.01 -15.33 15.36
C SER A 152 7.34 -16.69 15.19
N MET A 153 6.01 -16.75 15.04
CA MET A 153 5.29 -18.00 14.78
C MET A 153 5.74 -18.68 13.48
N PHE A 154 5.90 -17.91 12.40
CA PHE A 154 6.34 -18.45 11.11
C PHE A 154 7.79 -18.94 11.16
N PHE A 155 8.71 -18.22 11.80
CA PHE A 155 10.09 -18.68 11.93
C PHE A 155 10.24 -19.92 12.81
N ASN A 156 9.44 -20.04 13.87
CA ASN A 156 9.40 -21.27 14.67
C ASN A 156 8.83 -22.46 13.88
N SER A 157 7.80 -22.23 13.07
CA SER A 157 7.15 -23.29 12.28
C SER A 157 7.97 -23.69 11.05
N TYR A 158 8.69 -22.74 10.45
CA TYR A 158 9.49 -22.94 9.24
C TYR A 158 10.89 -22.34 9.41
N PRO A 159 11.78 -22.97 10.19
CA PRO A 159 13.14 -22.45 10.41
C PRO A 159 13.96 -22.28 9.13
N ALA A 160 13.67 -23.10 8.11
CA ALA A 160 14.29 -23.01 6.78
C ALA A 160 13.97 -21.72 6.02
N SER A 161 13.00 -20.92 6.48
CA SER A 161 12.67 -19.61 5.87
C SER A 161 13.63 -18.48 6.27
N VAL A 162 14.45 -18.68 7.31
CA VAL A 162 15.36 -17.64 7.82
C VAL A 162 16.44 -17.24 6.80
N PRO A 163 17.15 -18.18 6.13
CA PRO A 163 18.10 -17.83 5.07
C PRO A 163 17.45 -17.07 3.91
N ALA A 164 16.27 -17.50 3.44
CA ALA A 164 15.52 -16.83 2.38
C ALA A 164 15.17 -15.38 2.76
N MET A 165 14.77 -15.14 4.02
CA MET A 165 14.49 -13.79 4.51
C MET A 165 15.74 -12.90 4.54
N ILE A 166 16.90 -13.45 4.91
CA ILE A 166 18.17 -12.72 4.88
C ILE A 166 18.52 -12.32 3.43
N CYS A 167 18.39 -13.25 2.47
CA CYS A 167 18.61 -12.95 1.06
C CYS A 167 17.61 -11.89 0.54
N LEU A 168 16.35 -11.93 0.95
CA LEU A 168 15.36 -10.90 0.62
C LEU A 168 15.77 -9.51 1.14
N ILE A 169 16.25 -9.42 2.39
CA ILE A 169 16.72 -8.15 2.98
C ILE A 169 17.93 -7.62 2.21
N ILE A 170 18.92 -8.48 1.94
CA ILE A 170 20.12 -8.13 1.17
C ILE A 170 19.74 -7.68 -0.24
N GLY A 171 18.86 -8.43 -0.91
CA GLY A 171 18.34 -8.12 -2.23
C GLY A 171 17.65 -6.76 -2.26
N GLY A 172 16.85 -6.45 -1.24
CA GLY A 172 16.19 -5.14 -1.08
C GLY A 172 17.18 -3.99 -0.90
N ILE A 173 18.20 -4.16 -0.06
CA ILE A 173 19.25 -3.15 0.17
C ILE A 173 20.04 -2.90 -1.13
N ILE A 174 20.50 -3.96 -1.79
CA ILE A 174 21.26 -3.86 -3.04
C ILE A 174 20.40 -3.21 -4.13
N SER A 175 19.15 -3.64 -4.28
CA SER A 175 18.21 -3.05 -5.24
C SER A 175 18.01 -1.56 -5.00
N GLY A 176 17.87 -1.14 -3.73
CA GLY A 176 17.78 0.27 -3.34
C GLY A 176 19.05 1.06 -3.65
N LEU A 177 20.23 0.52 -3.34
CA LEU A 177 21.51 1.16 -3.67
C LEU A 177 21.70 1.32 -5.18
N LEU A 178 21.33 0.31 -5.97
CA LEU A 178 21.38 0.35 -7.42
C LEU A 178 20.47 1.44 -8.00
N LEU A 179 19.25 1.57 -7.46
CA LEU A 179 18.26 2.55 -7.92
C LEU A 179 18.67 3.99 -7.57
N TYR A 180 19.07 4.23 -6.32
CA TYR A 180 19.25 5.59 -5.78
C TYR A 180 20.69 6.09 -5.85
N LYS A 181 21.70 5.24 -5.57
CA LYS A 181 23.12 5.66 -5.62
C LYS A 181 23.75 5.41 -6.99
N ALA A 182 23.55 4.22 -7.55
CA ALA A 182 24.15 3.87 -8.84
C ALA A 182 23.33 4.37 -10.05
N LYS A 183 22.14 4.94 -9.81
CA LYS A 183 21.20 5.46 -10.84
C LYS A 183 20.94 4.47 -11.98
N GLN A 184 20.96 3.17 -11.65
CA GLN A 184 20.70 2.11 -12.62
C GLN A 184 19.21 2.04 -12.95
N GLY A 185 18.89 1.60 -14.17
CA GLY A 185 17.50 1.42 -14.60
C GLY A 185 16.75 0.45 -13.69
N VAL A 186 15.44 0.70 -13.51
CA VAL A 186 14.54 -0.13 -12.66
C VAL A 186 14.63 -1.62 -13.02
N THR A 187 14.77 -1.92 -14.31
CA THR A 187 14.88 -3.30 -14.83
C THR A 187 16.10 -4.03 -14.28
N VAL A 188 17.27 -3.38 -14.27
CA VAL A 188 18.53 -3.98 -13.78
C VAL A 188 18.44 -4.25 -12.28
N SER A 189 17.95 -3.28 -11.52
CA SER A 189 17.73 -3.43 -10.07
C SER A 189 16.77 -4.59 -9.76
N THR A 190 15.68 -4.72 -10.53
CA THR A 190 14.70 -5.80 -10.37
C THR A 190 15.31 -7.17 -10.68
N ILE A 191 16.05 -7.31 -11.78
CA ILE A 191 16.69 -8.58 -12.16
C ILE A 191 17.68 -9.03 -11.09
N VAL A 192 18.54 -8.11 -10.63
CA VAL A 192 19.52 -8.41 -9.58
C VAL A 192 18.82 -8.81 -8.28
N GLY A 193 17.78 -8.08 -7.87
CA GLY A 193 16.98 -8.42 -6.70
C GLY A 193 16.33 -9.81 -6.80
N LEU A 194 15.80 -10.16 -7.97
CA LEU A 194 15.20 -11.47 -8.23
C LEU A 194 16.21 -12.61 -8.16
N ILE A 195 17.41 -12.41 -8.73
CA ILE A 195 18.48 -13.42 -8.66
C ILE A 195 18.89 -13.67 -7.20
N ILE A 196 19.11 -12.61 -6.43
CA ILE A 196 19.48 -12.73 -5.01
C ILE A 196 18.38 -13.45 -4.22
N THR A 197 17.12 -13.11 -4.51
CA THR A 197 15.96 -13.73 -3.85
C THR A 197 15.79 -15.20 -4.25
N ALA A 198 16.10 -15.57 -5.49
CA ALA A 198 15.97 -16.95 -5.97
C ALA A 198 17.07 -17.88 -5.42
N ILE A 199 18.20 -17.32 -4.97
CA ILE A 199 19.32 -18.08 -4.39
C ILE A 199 19.04 -18.45 -2.92
N GLY A 200 18.25 -17.64 -2.20
CA GLY A 200 17.93 -17.84 -0.78
C GLY A 200 16.65 -18.61 -0.56
#